data_AF-A0A425W1G7-F1
#
_entry.id   AF-A0A425W1G7-F1
#
_cell.length_a   1.000
_cell.length_b   1.000
_cell.length_c   1.000
_cell.angle_alpha   90.00
_cell.angle_beta   90.00
_cell.angle_gamma   90.00
#
_symmetry.space_group_name_H-M   'P 1'
#
loop_
_entity.id
_entity.type
_entity.pdbx_description
1 polymer ?
#
loop_
_entity_poly.entity_id
_entity_poly.type
_entity_poly.pdbx_seq_one_letter_code
_entity_poly.pdbx_strand_id
1 'polypeptide(L)' 'YYDIAIEGQPKEQIYYHRSIQDIFNLCFRAGFVIDGFYEECFKTNKEIPMVMIVRLKKVKRDSLK' A
#
# COMPACT_ATOMS: atom_id res chain seq x y z
N TYR A 1 7.21 -14.84 0.33
CA TYR A 1 8.40 -15.38 -0.35
C TYR A 1 9.55 -14.39 -0.16
N TYR A 2 10.80 -14.77 -0.41
CA TYR A 2 11.95 -13.86 -0.36
C TYR A 2 12.24 -13.32 -1.76
N ASP A 3 12.53 -12.03 -1.89
CA ASP A 3 12.89 -11.40 -3.17
C ASP A 3 13.65 -10.07 -2.99
N ILE A 4 14.20 -9.51 -4.06
CA ILE A 4 14.90 -8.23 -4.09
C ILE A 4 13.89 -7.09 -4.21
N ALA A 5 13.77 -6.26 -3.16
CA ALA A 5 12.92 -5.07 -3.21
C ALA A 5 13.52 -3.91 -3.99
N ILE A 6 14.77 -3.60 -3.67
CA ILE A 6 15.54 -2.53 -4.28
C ILE A 6 16.89 -3.15 -4.61
N GLU A 7 17.31 -3.04 -5.86
CA GLU A 7 18.61 -3.54 -6.32
C GLU A 7 19.72 -2.96 -5.43
N GLY A 8 20.66 -3.80 -4.98
CA GLY A 8 21.78 -3.40 -4.13
C GLY A 8 21.54 -3.44 -2.61
N GLN A 9 20.34 -3.81 -2.14
CA GLN A 9 20.13 -4.08 -0.71
C GLN A 9 20.92 -5.32 -0.25
N PRO A 10 21.45 -5.33 0.98
CA PRO A 10 22.36 -6.39 1.46
C PRO A 10 21.67 -7.74 1.69
N LYS A 11 20.33 -7.76 1.75
CA LYS A 11 19.52 -8.97 1.97
C LYS A 11 18.20 -8.87 1.21
N GLU A 12 17.69 -10.03 0.83
CA GLU A 12 16.34 -10.19 0.30
C GLU A 12 15.29 -9.81 1.35
N GLN A 13 14.14 -9.33 0.87
CA GLN A 13 12.99 -8.90 1.66
C GLN A 13 11.93 -9.99 1.68
N ILE A 14 11.16 -10.08 2.77
CA ILE A 14 10.05 -11.01 2.88
C ILE A 14 8.77 -10.35 2.36
N TYR A 15 8.19 -10.95 1.32
CA TYR A 15 6.95 -10.51 0.72
C TYR A 15 5.75 -11.33 1.17
N TYR A 16 4.70 -10.61 1.54
CA TYR A 16 3.38 -11.16 1.81
C TYR A 16 2.40 -10.61 0.79
N HIS A 17 1.84 -11.49 -0.04
CA HIS A 17 0.75 -11.09 -0.92
C HIS A 17 -0.52 -10.85 -0.09
N ARG A 18 -1.16 -9.70 -0.32
CA ARG A 18 -2.44 -9.31 0.30
C ARG A 18 -3.24 -8.55 -0.73
N SER A 19 -4.55 -8.81 -0.78
CA SER A 19 -5.43 -8.04 -1.67
C SER A 19 -5.56 -6.59 -1.18
N ILE A 20 -5.78 -5.65 -2.10
CA ILE A 20 -6.09 -4.25 -1.77
C ILE A 20 -7.32 -4.20 -0.84
N GLN A 21 -8.31 -5.05 -1.10
CA GLN A 21 -9.49 -5.20 -0.27
C GLN A 21 -9.14 -5.57 1.18
N ASP A 22 -8.26 -6.53 1.43
CA ASP A 22 -7.85 -6.92 2.78
C ASP A 22 -7.11 -5.79 3.50
N ILE A 23 -6.24 -5.08 2.78
CA ILE A 23 -5.47 -3.96 3.31
C ILE A 23 -6.43 -2.82 3.70
N PHE A 24 -7.34 -2.44 2.81
CA PHE A 24 -8.26 -1.32 3.06
C PHE A 24 -9.33 -1.65 4.09
N ASN A 25 -9.87 -2.87 4.08
CA ASN A 25 -10.81 -3.31 5.12
C ASN A 25 -10.18 -3.20 6.51
N LEU A 26 -8.90 -3.58 6.67
CA LEU A 26 -8.19 -3.41 7.93
C LEU A 26 -8.09 -1.93 8.31
N CYS A 27 -7.71 -1.06 7.37
CA CYS A 27 -7.57 0.38 7.62
C CYS A 27 -8.90 1.02 8.04
N PHE A 28 -9.99 0.71 7.34
CA PHE A 28 -11.31 1.27 7.62
C PHE A 28 -11.87 0.77 8.96
N ARG A 29 -11.73 -0.53 9.26
CA ARG A 29 -12.12 -1.08 10.57
C ARG A 29 -11.31 -0.47 11.72
N ALA A 30 -10.06 -0.12 11.46
CA ALA A 30 -9.21 0.61 12.39
C ALA A 30 -9.55 2.10 12.48
N GLY A 31 -10.58 2.60 11.78
CA GLY A 31 -11.06 3.98 11.84
C GLY A 31 -10.17 4.98 11.11
N PHE A 32 -9.47 4.55 10.06
CA PHE A 32 -8.79 5.43 9.12
C PHE A 32 -9.66 5.68 7.89
N VAL A 33 -9.44 6.80 7.23
CA VAL A 33 -9.92 7.07 5.87
C VAL A 33 -8.72 7.22 4.94
N ILE A 34 -8.92 7.00 3.65
CA ILE A 34 -7.90 7.28 2.62
C ILE A 34 -8.08 8.74 2.20
N ASP A 35 -7.00 9.53 2.30
CA ASP A 35 -6.99 10.94 1.86
C ASP A 35 -5.90 11.24 0.82
N GLY A 36 -5.27 10.18 0.29
CA GLY A 36 -4.32 10.24 -0.80
C GLY A 36 -4.08 8.83 -1.35
N PHE A 37 -4.03 8.73 -2.66
CA PHE A 37 -3.77 7.48 -3.39
C PHE A 37 -2.92 7.81 -4.60
N TYR A 38 -1.78 7.14 -4.73
CA TYR A 38 -0.83 7.34 -5.82
C TYR A 38 -0.27 5.99 -6.26
N GLU A 39 -0.15 5.80 -7.56
CA GLU A 39 0.39 4.59 -8.16
C GLU A 39 1.57 4.95 -9.05
N GLU A 40 2.63 4.15 -8.97
CA GLU A 40 3.86 4.36 -9.75
C GLU A 40 4.16 3.13 -10.59
N CYS A 41 4.42 3.38 -11.86
CA CYS A 41 4.90 2.40 -12.82
C CYS A 41 6.43 2.33 -12.76
N PHE A 42 7.03 1.19 -13.10
CA PHE A 42 8.48 1.03 -13.00
C PHE A 42 9.13 0.73 -14.35
N LYS A 43 10.27 1.41 -14.61
CA LYS A 43 11.09 1.24 -15.82
C LYS A 43 10.26 1.41 -17.11
N THR A 44 10.27 0.39 -17.97
CA THR A 44 9.71 0.41 -19.33
C THR A 44 8.21 0.08 -19.36
N ASN A 45 7.68 -0.52 -18.31
CA ASN A 45 6.24 -0.79 -18.21
C ASN A 45 5.54 0.44 -17.64
N LYS A 46 4.72 1.10 -18.46
CA LYS A 46 3.95 2.30 -18.09
C LYS A 46 2.46 2.03 -17.88
N GLU A 47 2.02 0.79 -18.01
CA GLU A 47 0.60 0.43 -17.93
C GLU A 47 0.24 -0.24 -16.61
N ILE A 48 1.15 -1.05 -16.05
CA ILE A 48 0.90 -1.81 -14.83
C ILE A 48 1.69 -1.17 -13.68
N PRO A 49 0.99 -0.61 -12.67
CA PRO A 49 1.66 -0.05 -11.51
C PRO A 49 2.33 -1.16 -10.69
N MET A 50 3.57 -0.91 -10.30
CA MET A 50 4.35 -1.81 -9.45
C MET A 50 4.26 -1.43 -7.97
N VAL A 51 4.03 -0.14 -7.70
CA VAL A 51 3.95 0.41 -6.35
C VAL A 51 2.66 1.19 -6.19
N MET A 52 1.94 0.92 -5.10
CA MET A 52 0.79 1.70 -4.66
C MET A 52 1.14 2.38 -3.33
N ILE A 53 0.99 3.70 -3.27
CA ILE A 53 1.22 4.53 -2.08
C ILE A 53 -0.13 5.08 -1.63
N VAL A 54 -0.51 4.77 -0.40
CA VAL A 54 -1.82 5.17 0.15
C VAL A 54 -1.60 5.94 1.44
N ARG A 55 -2.16 7.14 1.53
CA ARG A 55 -2.14 7.95 2.75
C ARG A 55 -3.41 7.73 3.54
N LEU A 56 -3.21 7.38 4.80
CA LEU A 56 -4.28 7.12 5.76
C LEU A 56 -4.37 8.27 6.75
N LYS A 57 -5.58 8.76 6.99
CA LYS A 57 -5.88 9.77 8.00
C LYS A 57 -6.76 9.16 9.08
N LYS A 58 -6.30 9.23 10.34
CA LYS A 58 -7.09 8.80 11.50
C LYS A 58 -8.23 9.78 11.71
N VAL A 59 -9.46 9.29 11.78
CA VAL A 59 -10.63 10.11 12.08
C VAL A 59 -11.16 9.81 13.48
N LYS A 60 -11.68 10.85 14.17
CA LYS A 60 -12.42 10.66 15.40
C LYS A 60 -13.74 9.98 15.06
N ARG A 61 -14.23 9.12 15.95
CA ARG A 61 -15.43 8.30 15.72
C ARG A 61 -16.67 9.18 15.45
N ASP A 62 -16.73 10.35 16.07
CA ASP A 62 -17.83 11.33 15.93
C ASP A 62 -17.83 12.07 14.58
N SER A 63 -16.74 11.94 13.80
CA SER A 63 -16.59 12.57 12.49
C SER A 63 -17.08 11.69 11.33
N LEU A 64 -17.39 10.42 11.60
CA LEU A 64 -17.97 9.48 10.65
C LEU A 64 -19.49 9.51 10.86
N LYS A 65 -20.19 10.28 10.02
CA LYS A 65 -21.66 10.31 9.99
C LYS A 65 -22.22 9.08 9.29
#